data_AF-A0A3C1REM6-F1
#
_entry.id   AF-A0A3C1REM6-F1
#
_cell.length_a   1.000
_cell.length_b   1.000
_cell.length_c   1.000
_cell.angle_alpha   90.00
_cell.angle_beta   90.00
_cell.angle_gamma   90.00
#
_symmetry.space_group_name_H-M   'P 1'
#
loop_
_entity.id
_entity.type
_entity.pdbx_description
1 polymer ?
#
loop_
_entity_poly.entity_id
_entity_poly.type
_entity_poly.pdbx_seq_one_letter_code
_entity_poly.pdbx_strand_id
1 'polypeptide(L)'
;MSTLVNDLKDKWEALKAENPHLRIRNAAAELGVSEAELLATSVGEGVTVLKPEFQNILAEVEQLGKVMALTRNEECVHERKGVYLNGDFSSPHAQLFVGEDIDLRIFLNHWKFAFAVVEGDKKSLQFFGKDGLALHKIYLTKESNEAAFDEMAEKYKADEQNGSFDFEKAALKAEEKPDTEIDVEGFQKAWTNLKDTHDFFMMTRKFGVSRTQALRLAPEGFAKKIESSKVVNVLEDASEKELPIMIFVGNRGIIQIHTGNVKKTLWHQQWFNVMDPD
;
A
#
# COMPACT_ATOMS: atom_id res chain seq x y z
N MET A 1 -25.31 -17.50 -2.73
CA MET A 1 -24.64 -16.88 -1.56
C MET A 1 -24.86 -17.78 -0.37
N SER A 2 -23.80 -18.12 0.38
CA SER A 2 -23.90 -18.95 1.58
C SER A 2 -24.50 -18.16 2.75
N THR A 3 -25.10 -18.85 3.73
CA THR A 3 -25.63 -18.23 4.95
C THR A 3 -24.59 -17.44 5.75
N LEU A 4 -23.30 -17.80 5.65
CA LEU A 4 -22.19 -17.10 6.29
C LEU A 4 -21.88 -15.73 5.66
N VAL A 5 -22.01 -15.60 4.33
CA VAL A 5 -21.79 -14.32 3.63
C VAL A 5 -22.90 -13.33 3.96
N ASN A 6 -24.15 -13.80 4.05
CA ASN A 6 -25.27 -12.95 4.43
C ASN A 6 -25.14 -12.48 5.89
N ASP A 7 -24.72 -13.35 6.83
CA ASP A 7 -24.46 -12.96 8.22
C ASP A 7 -23.32 -11.91 8.34
N LEU A 8 -22.26 -12.04 7.54
CA LEU A 8 -21.18 -11.05 7.52
C LEU A 8 -21.66 -9.70 6.97
N LYS A 9 -22.49 -9.71 5.92
CA LYS A 9 -23.09 -8.50 5.34
C LYS A 9 -23.97 -7.77 6.36
N ASP A 10 -24.87 -8.48 7.03
CA ASP A 10 -25.77 -7.89 8.03
C ASP A 10 -24.97 -7.24 9.19
N LYS A 11 -23.90 -7.91 9.65
CA LYS A 11 -22.98 -7.35 10.65
C LYS A 11 -22.26 -6.10 10.16
N TRP A 12 -21.85 -6.09 8.89
CA TRP A 12 -21.19 -4.92 8.29
C TRP A 12 -22.12 -3.72 8.24
N GLU A 13 -23.36 -3.92 7.75
CA GLU A 13 -24.35 -2.86 7.66
C GLU A 13 -24.71 -2.30 9.04
N ALA A 14 -24.83 -3.16 10.05
CA ALA A 14 -25.05 -2.75 11.44
C ALA A 14 -23.89 -1.88 11.97
N LEU A 15 -22.64 -2.32 11.83
CA LEU A 15 -21.47 -1.55 12.26
C LEU A 15 -21.38 -0.19 11.55
N LYS A 16 -21.71 -0.15 10.26
CA LYS A 16 -21.70 1.09 9.47
C LYS A 16 -22.81 2.05 9.89
N ALA A 17 -23.98 1.54 10.26
CA ALA A 17 -25.09 2.34 10.76
C ALA A 17 -24.79 2.93 12.15
N GLU A 18 -24.18 2.15 13.04
CA GLU A 18 -23.76 2.61 14.37
C GLU A 18 -22.58 3.58 14.29
N ASN A 19 -21.62 3.32 13.40
CA ASN A 19 -20.37 4.07 13.27
C ASN A 19 -20.13 4.53 11.82
N PRO A 20 -20.82 5.58 11.32
CA PRO A 20 -20.73 5.99 9.90
C PRO A 20 -19.33 6.42 9.42
N HIS A 21 -18.42 6.71 10.34
CA HIS A 21 -17.03 7.08 10.05
C HIS A 21 -16.04 5.91 10.19
N LEU A 22 -16.52 4.72 10.59
CA LEU A 22 -15.68 3.53 10.73
C LEU A 22 -15.15 3.13 9.35
N ARG A 23 -13.82 3.08 9.23
CA ARG A 23 -13.17 2.65 8.00
C ARG A 23 -13.31 1.14 7.86
N ILE A 24 -13.56 0.65 6.64
CA ILE A 24 -13.76 -0.77 6.34
C ILE A 24 -12.62 -1.67 6.86
N ARG A 25 -11.37 -1.19 6.89
CA ARG A 25 -10.25 -1.90 7.56
C ARG A 25 -10.54 -2.23 9.02
N ASN A 26 -10.97 -1.23 9.78
CA ASN A 26 -11.17 -1.36 11.22
C ASN A 26 -12.38 -2.25 11.49
N ALA A 27 -13.45 -2.08 10.69
CA ALA A 27 -14.60 -2.98 10.74
C ALA A 27 -14.22 -4.43 10.42
N ALA A 28 -13.38 -4.67 9.41
CA ALA A 28 -12.90 -6.01 9.07
C ALA A 28 -12.12 -6.63 10.24
N ALA A 29 -11.26 -5.84 10.91
CA ALA A 29 -10.55 -6.28 12.11
C ALA A 29 -11.51 -6.62 13.26
N GLU A 30 -12.51 -5.78 13.53
CA GLU A 30 -13.54 -6.02 14.56
C GLU A 30 -14.36 -7.30 14.28
N LEU A 31 -14.64 -7.57 13.00
CA LEU A 31 -15.38 -8.75 12.55
C LEU A 31 -14.50 -9.99 12.36
N GLY A 32 -13.18 -9.89 12.53
CA GLY A 32 -12.25 -11.00 12.40
C GLY A 32 -12.08 -11.51 10.96
N VAL A 33 -12.26 -10.65 9.96
CA VAL A 33 -12.12 -10.96 8.53
C VAL A 33 -11.12 -10.00 7.85
N SER A 34 -10.69 -10.31 6.63
CA SER A 34 -9.87 -9.41 5.82
C SER A 34 -10.69 -8.26 5.22
N GLU A 35 -10.02 -7.20 4.78
CA GLU A 35 -10.69 -6.03 4.20
C GLU A 35 -11.39 -6.37 2.87
N ALA A 36 -10.77 -7.23 2.04
CA ALA A 36 -11.38 -7.71 0.82
C ALA A 36 -12.57 -8.66 1.08
N GLU A 37 -12.52 -9.50 2.12
CA GLU A 37 -13.66 -10.33 2.54
C GLU A 37 -14.88 -9.48 2.87
N LEU A 38 -14.67 -8.42 3.65
CA LEU A 38 -15.72 -7.49 4.01
C LEU A 38 -16.23 -6.72 2.79
N LEU A 39 -15.33 -6.21 1.94
CA LEU A 39 -15.69 -5.49 0.72
C LEU A 39 -16.50 -6.36 -0.26
N ALA A 40 -16.15 -7.64 -0.37
CA ALA A 40 -16.82 -8.59 -1.25
C ALA A 40 -18.30 -8.81 -0.89
N THR A 41 -18.71 -8.53 0.35
CA THR A 41 -20.14 -8.60 0.76
C THR A 41 -21.03 -7.57 0.05
N SER A 42 -20.43 -6.51 -0.50
CA SER A 42 -21.12 -5.44 -1.23
C SER A 42 -21.04 -5.59 -2.76
N VAL A 43 -20.61 -6.75 -3.27
CA VAL A 43 -20.60 -6.99 -4.72
C VAL A 43 -22.02 -6.95 -5.29
N GLY A 44 -22.18 -6.20 -6.37
CA GLY A 44 -23.49 -5.89 -6.95
C GLY A 44 -24.19 -4.67 -6.32
N GLU A 45 -23.65 -4.16 -5.21
CA GLU A 45 -24.15 -2.97 -4.50
C GLU A 45 -23.04 -1.92 -4.40
N GLY A 46 -22.62 -1.43 -5.57
CA GLY A 46 -21.53 -0.44 -5.69
C GLY A 46 -20.13 -1.07 -5.73
N VAL A 47 -19.96 -2.36 -5.47
CA VAL A 47 -18.69 -3.07 -5.72
C VAL A 47 -18.79 -3.95 -6.95
N THR A 48 -17.81 -3.82 -7.84
CA THR A 48 -17.64 -4.63 -9.06
C THR A 48 -16.28 -5.33 -8.99
N VAL A 49 -16.29 -6.65 -9.16
CA VAL A 49 -15.07 -7.46 -9.25
C VAL A 49 -14.42 -7.22 -10.61
N LEU A 50 -13.12 -6.93 -10.61
CA LEU A 50 -12.34 -6.76 -11.83
C LEU A 50 -11.49 -8.00 -12.11
N LYS A 51 -11.24 -8.26 -13.40
CA LYS A 51 -10.28 -9.26 -13.85
C LYS A 51 -8.91 -8.92 -13.25
N PRO A 52 -8.10 -9.91 -12.85
CA PRO A 52 -6.78 -9.70 -12.27
C PRO A 52 -5.73 -9.31 -13.34
N GLU A 53 -6.13 -8.49 -14.31
CA GLU A 53 -5.29 -7.93 -15.37
C GLU A 53 -4.58 -6.66 -14.87
N PHE A 54 -3.90 -6.75 -13.71
CA PHE A 54 -3.41 -5.58 -12.99
C PHE A 54 -2.52 -4.67 -13.84
N GLN A 55 -1.63 -5.25 -14.64
CA GLN A 55 -0.76 -4.48 -15.53
C GLN A 55 -1.58 -3.69 -16.57
N ASN A 56 -2.62 -4.30 -17.15
CA ASN A 56 -3.48 -3.62 -18.12
C ASN A 56 -4.28 -2.51 -17.45
N ILE A 57 -4.86 -2.78 -16.27
CA ILE A 57 -5.59 -1.77 -15.49
C ILE A 57 -4.66 -0.59 -15.19
N LEU A 58 -3.47 -0.85 -14.63
CA LEU A 58 -2.50 0.18 -14.29
C LEU A 58 -1.99 0.94 -15.52
N ALA A 59 -1.84 0.30 -16.67
CA ALA A 59 -1.45 0.99 -17.90
C ALA A 59 -2.49 2.03 -18.37
N GLU A 60 -3.74 1.95 -17.88
CA GLU A 60 -4.84 2.84 -18.28
C GLU A 60 -5.21 3.88 -17.22
N VAL A 61 -4.70 3.78 -15.99
CA VAL A 61 -5.07 4.71 -14.89
C VAL A 61 -4.63 6.15 -15.13
N GLU A 62 -3.70 6.42 -16.06
CA GLU A 62 -3.38 7.79 -16.49
C GLU A 62 -4.61 8.51 -17.04
N GLN A 63 -5.54 7.78 -17.68
CA GLN A 63 -6.78 8.32 -18.24
C GLN A 63 -7.75 8.86 -17.18
N LEU A 64 -7.57 8.47 -15.91
CA LEU A 64 -8.35 8.96 -14.78
C LEU A 64 -7.99 10.42 -14.42
N GLY A 65 -6.90 10.97 -14.96
CA GLY A 65 -6.42 12.31 -14.63
C GLY A 65 -5.90 12.39 -13.20
N LYS A 66 -6.18 13.51 -12.51
CA LYS A 66 -5.69 13.73 -11.14
C LYS A 66 -6.52 12.93 -10.14
N VAL A 67 -5.89 11.97 -9.48
CA VAL A 67 -6.48 11.03 -8.52
C VAL A 67 -5.78 11.15 -7.17
N MET A 68 -6.25 10.43 -6.14
CA MET A 68 -5.54 10.22 -4.89
C MET A 68 -5.11 8.75 -4.77
N ALA A 69 -3.80 8.53 -4.72
CA ALA A 69 -3.15 7.25 -4.50
C ALA A 69 -3.00 7.00 -2.99
N LEU A 70 -3.55 5.87 -2.51
CA LEU A 70 -3.46 5.47 -1.11
C LEU A 70 -2.70 4.15 -0.99
N THR A 71 -1.57 4.21 -0.29
CA THR A 71 -0.78 3.05 0.11
C THR A 71 -0.55 3.10 1.61
N ARG A 72 -0.59 1.95 2.28
CA ARG A 72 -0.42 1.91 3.74
C ARG A 72 0.14 0.59 4.24
N ASN A 73 0.53 0.60 5.51
CA ASN A 73 0.76 -0.58 6.35
C ASN A 73 0.00 -0.44 7.69
N GLU A 74 0.38 -1.20 8.72
CA GLU A 74 -0.23 -1.11 10.06
C GLU A 74 0.04 0.24 10.74
N GLU A 75 1.21 0.82 10.51
CA GLU A 75 1.70 1.97 11.29
C GLU A 75 1.61 3.30 10.54
N CYS A 76 1.40 3.28 9.22
CA CYS A 76 1.43 4.49 8.40
C CYS A 76 0.49 4.40 7.20
N VAL A 77 -0.24 5.49 6.95
CA VAL A 77 -1.08 5.71 5.76
C VAL A 77 -0.44 6.82 4.93
N HIS A 78 -0.23 6.57 3.64
CA HIS A 78 0.27 7.53 2.70
C HIS A 78 -0.78 7.79 1.62
N GLU A 79 -1.31 9.01 1.61
CA GLU A 79 -2.17 9.53 0.56
C GLU A 79 -1.33 10.50 -0.27
N ARG A 80 -1.41 10.44 -1.60
CA ARG A 80 -0.73 11.38 -2.50
C ARG A 80 -1.60 11.63 -3.72
N LYS A 81 -1.83 12.89 -4.07
CA LYS A 81 -2.63 13.28 -5.22
C LYS A 81 -1.74 13.61 -6.41
N GLY A 82 -2.16 13.16 -7.59
CA GLY A 82 -1.42 13.42 -8.82
C GLY A 82 -1.97 12.60 -9.98
N VAL A 83 -1.25 12.66 -11.10
CA VAL A 83 -1.52 11.85 -12.29
C VAL A 83 -0.51 10.71 -12.35
N TYR A 84 -0.96 9.51 -12.73
CA TYR A 84 -0.11 8.33 -12.88
C TYR A 84 0.69 8.41 -14.19
N LEU A 85 1.81 9.12 -14.15
CA LEU A 85 2.66 9.37 -15.31
C LEU A 85 3.83 8.38 -15.40
N ASN A 86 4.36 8.22 -16.60
CA ASN A 86 5.59 7.46 -16.89
C ASN A 86 5.52 6.02 -16.37
N GLY A 87 4.40 5.33 -16.63
CA GLY A 87 4.23 3.92 -16.31
C GLY A 87 5.25 3.05 -17.04
N ASP A 88 6.09 2.32 -16.31
CA ASP A 88 7.02 1.32 -16.85
C ASP A 88 6.66 -0.07 -16.32
N PHE A 89 6.27 -0.93 -17.26
CA PHE A 89 5.86 -2.32 -17.00
C PHE A 89 6.80 -3.33 -17.68
N SER A 90 7.98 -2.90 -18.12
CA SER A 90 8.94 -3.74 -18.84
C SER A 90 9.71 -4.71 -17.92
N SER A 91 9.86 -4.35 -16.65
CA SER A 91 10.61 -5.16 -15.68
C SER A 91 9.76 -6.32 -15.13
N PRO A 92 10.31 -7.54 -15.10
CA PRO A 92 9.64 -8.70 -14.52
C PRO A 92 9.61 -8.68 -12.98
N HIS A 93 10.39 -7.79 -12.35
CA HIS A 93 10.54 -7.75 -10.90
C HIS A 93 9.68 -6.69 -10.23
N ALA A 94 9.56 -5.52 -10.84
CA ALA A 94 8.81 -4.40 -10.30
C ALA A 94 8.31 -3.50 -11.44
N GLN A 95 7.08 -3.00 -11.29
CA GLN A 95 6.44 -2.06 -12.19
C GLN A 95 6.53 -0.67 -11.55
N LEU A 96 6.61 0.37 -12.37
CA LEU A 96 6.94 1.71 -11.91
C LEU A 96 5.90 2.71 -12.39
N PHE A 97 5.65 3.71 -11.55
CA PHE A 97 5.24 5.05 -11.99
C PHE A 97 6.30 6.00 -11.46
N VAL A 98 6.78 6.92 -12.32
CA VAL A 98 7.83 7.88 -11.96
C VAL A 98 7.35 9.27 -12.37
N GLY A 99 6.40 9.81 -11.60
CA GLY A 99 5.93 11.19 -11.72
C GLY A 99 6.50 12.10 -10.64
N GLU A 100 6.30 13.40 -10.80
CA GLU A 100 6.61 14.40 -9.74
C GLU A 100 5.71 14.21 -8.51
N ASP A 101 4.46 13.78 -8.72
CA ASP A 101 3.50 13.51 -7.66
C ASP A 101 3.41 12.01 -7.32
N ILE A 102 2.99 11.19 -8.29
CA ILE A 102 2.81 9.75 -8.09
C ILE A 102 4.10 9.02 -8.45
N ASP A 103 4.86 8.62 -7.42
CA ASP A 103 6.05 7.77 -7.53
C ASP A 103 5.85 6.44 -6.79
N LEU A 104 5.87 5.35 -7.55
CA LEU A 104 5.49 4.02 -7.08
C LEU A 104 6.50 2.96 -7.48
N ARG A 105 6.73 1.98 -6.60
CA ARG A 105 7.34 0.68 -6.92
C ARG A 105 6.30 -0.41 -6.65
N ILE A 106 5.85 -1.10 -7.67
CA ILE A 106 4.76 -2.07 -7.61
C ILE A 106 5.31 -3.48 -7.81
N PHE A 107 4.89 -4.43 -6.98
CA PHE A 107 5.33 -5.82 -7.03
C PHE A 107 4.12 -6.73 -7.29
N LEU A 108 3.73 -6.87 -8.57
CA LEU A 108 2.49 -7.54 -8.97
C LEU A 108 2.36 -9.01 -8.51
N ASN A 109 3.46 -9.70 -8.21
CA ASN A 109 3.43 -11.06 -7.65
C ASN A 109 2.66 -11.19 -6.32
N HIS A 110 2.42 -10.07 -5.63
CA HIS A 110 1.63 -10.04 -4.41
C HIS A 110 0.16 -9.71 -4.62
N TRP A 111 -0.24 -9.27 -5.81
CA TRP A 111 -1.58 -8.80 -6.13
C TRP A 111 -2.46 -9.98 -6.56
N LYS A 112 -3.70 -10.03 -6.06
CA LYS A 112 -4.62 -11.15 -6.33
C LYS A 112 -6.03 -10.71 -6.70
N PHE A 113 -6.54 -9.65 -6.07
CA PHE A 113 -7.89 -9.16 -6.32
C PHE A 113 -7.89 -7.68 -6.66
N ALA A 114 -8.80 -7.28 -7.55
CA ALA A 114 -9.07 -5.90 -7.93
C ALA A 114 -10.57 -5.65 -7.92
N PHE A 115 -10.98 -4.49 -7.42
CA PHE A 115 -12.38 -4.07 -7.37
C PHE A 115 -12.52 -2.63 -7.84
N ALA A 116 -13.56 -2.34 -8.62
CA ALA A 116 -14.08 -0.99 -8.78
C ALA A 116 -15.17 -0.78 -7.73
N VAL A 117 -15.09 0.31 -6.98
CA VAL A 117 -15.97 0.61 -5.84
C VAL A 117 -16.59 1.99 -6.02
N VAL A 118 -17.91 2.05 -5.90
CA VAL A 118 -18.74 3.25 -5.91
C VAL A 118 -19.51 3.29 -4.59
N GLU A 119 -19.13 4.23 -3.72
CA GLU A 119 -19.75 4.45 -2.42
C GLU A 119 -20.26 5.89 -2.33
N GLY A 120 -21.56 6.08 -2.62
CA GLY A 120 -22.14 7.41 -2.77
C GLY A 120 -21.51 8.16 -3.93
N ASP A 121 -20.85 9.28 -3.65
CA ASP A 121 -20.12 10.11 -4.63
C ASP A 121 -18.66 9.66 -4.83
N LYS A 122 -18.16 8.69 -4.04
CA LYS A 122 -16.76 8.26 -4.09
C LYS A 122 -16.60 7.06 -5.01
N LYS A 123 -15.74 7.22 -6.02
CA LYS A 123 -15.31 6.16 -6.93
C LYS A 123 -13.85 5.78 -6.67
N SER A 124 -13.53 4.48 -6.67
CA SER A 124 -12.16 4.02 -6.47
C SER A 124 -11.85 2.67 -7.11
N LEU A 125 -10.60 2.48 -7.53
CA LEU A 125 -10.02 1.17 -7.83
C LEU A 125 -9.27 0.68 -6.59
N GLN A 126 -9.53 -0.54 -6.13
CA GLN A 126 -8.94 -1.08 -4.91
C GLN A 126 -8.31 -2.45 -5.18
N PHE A 127 -7.06 -2.62 -4.74
CA PHE A 127 -6.23 -3.79 -5.04
C PHE A 127 -5.79 -4.48 -3.75
N PHE A 128 -5.89 -5.81 -3.74
CA PHE A 128 -5.69 -6.63 -2.56
C PHE A 128 -4.79 -7.82 -2.84
N GLY A 129 -4.07 -8.26 -1.81
CA GLY A 129 -3.28 -9.48 -1.85
C GLY A 129 -4.13 -10.73 -1.72
N LYS A 130 -3.50 -11.90 -1.87
CA LYS A 130 -4.17 -13.20 -1.71
C LYS A 130 -4.77 -13.45 -0.32
N ASP A 131 -4.31 -12.69 0.67
CA ASP A 131 -4.84 -12.71 2.03
C ASP A 131 -5.90 -11.63 2.30
N GLY A 132 -6.36 -10.95 1.25
CA GLY A 132 -7.41 -9.95 1.32
C GLY A 132 -7.00 -8.66 2.03
N LEU A 133 -5.72 -8.48 2.34
CA LEU A 133 -5.20 -7.22 2.86
C LEU A 133 -4.96 -6.23 1.71
N ALA A 134 -5.35 -4.97 1.93
CA ALA A 134 -5.21 -3.90 0.95
C ALA A 134 -3.74 -3.65 0.60
N LEU A 135 -3.45 -3.58 -0.70
CA LEU A 135 -2.14 -3.21 -1.23
C LEU A 135 -2.14 -1.76 -1.67
N HIS A 136 -3.12 -1.37 -2.49
CA HIS A 136 -3.18 -0.03 -3.07
C HIS A 136 -4.62 0.37 -3.38
N LYS A 137 -4.92 1.66 -3.32
CA LYS A 137 -6.20 2.20 -3.76
C LYS A 137 -6.00 3.48 -4.55
N ILE A 138 -6.82 3.68 -5.57
CA ILE A 138 -6.85 4.87 -6.42
C ILE A 138 -8.24 5.47 -6.28
N TYR A 139 -8.34 6.61 -5.59
CA TYR A 139 -9.59 7.33 -5.40
C TYR A 139 -9.70 8.46 -6.41
N LEU A 140 -10.88 8.60 -7.02
CA LEU A 140 -11.16 9.77 -7.83
C LEU A 140 -11.25 11.01 -6.95
N THR A 141 -10.79 12.12 -7.50
CA THR A 141 -10.94 13.47 -6.97
C THR A 141 -11.93 14.24 -7.83
N LYS A 142 -12.24 15.49 -7.46
CA LYS A 142 -13.07 16.39 -8.27
C LYS A 142 -12.45 16.73 -9.63
N GLU A 143 -11.15 16.52 -9.79
CA GLU A 143 -10.39 16.77 -11.02
C GLU A 143 -10.21 15.50 -11.86
N SER A 144 -10.74 14.36 -11.40
CA SER A 144 -10.64 13.10 -12.13
C SER A 144 -11.62 13.00 -13.29
N ASN A 145 -11.29 12.16 -14.25
CA ASN A 145 -12.17 11.75 -15.33
C ASN A 145 -13.06 10.58 -14.88
N GLU A 146 -14.28 10.90 -14.44
CA GLU A 146 -15.26 9.87 -14.04
C GLU A 146 -15.68 8.94 -15.18
N ALA A 147 -15.76 9.43 -16.41
CA ALA A 147 -16.14 8.61 -17.56
C ALA A 147 -15.09 7.53 -17.83
N ALA A 148 -13.79 7.87 -17.72
CA ALA A 148 -12.72 6.89 -17.84
C ALA A 148 -12.79 5.81 -16.74
N PHE A 149 -13.17 6.18 -15.51
CA PHE A 149 -13.40 5.19 -14.46
C PHE A 149 -14.54 4.24 -14.83
N ASP A 150 -15.67 4.76 -15.28
CA ASP A 150 -16.84 3.95 -15.64
C ASP A 150 -16.51 3.00 -16.81
N GLU A 151 -15.78 3.49 -17.82
CA GLU A 151 -15.28 2.69 -18.95
C GLU A 151 -14.32 1.58 -18.51
N MET A 152 -13.34 1.89 -17.64
CA MET A 152 -12.41 0.91 -17.10
C MET A 152 -13.13 -0.15 -16.25
N ALA A 153 -14.07 0.28 -15.40
CA ALA A 153 -14.83 -0.62 -14.54
C ALA A 153 -15.63 -1.64 -15.36
N GLU A 154 -16.23 -1.22 -16.48
CA GLU A 154 -16.95 -2.12 -17.38
C GLU A 154 -16.00 -3.00 -18.20
N LYS A 155 -14.94 -2.41 -18.78
CA LYS A 155 -13.94 -3.13 -19.58
C LYS A 155 -13.27 -4.27 -18.82
N TYR A 156 -12.88 -4.00 -17.58
CA TYR A 156 -12.19 -4.97 -16.72
C TYR A 156 -13.12 -5.77 -15.83
N LYS A 157 -14.45 -5.62 -15.95
CA LYS A 157 -15.40 -6.40 -15.17
C LYS A 157 -15.16 -7.89 -15.34
N ALA A 158 -15.03 -8.61 -14.23
CA ALA A 158 -14.91 -10.07 -14.25
C ALA A 158 -16.25 -10.72 -14.65
N ASP A 159 -16.19 -11.85 -15.35
CA ASP A 159 -17.40 -12.59 -15.74
C ASP A 159 -18.15 -13.14 -14.51
N GLU A 160 -17.39 -13.59 -13.51
CA GLU A 160 -17.92 -14.05 -12.23
C GLU A 160 -17.89 -12.91 -11.20
N GLN A 161 -19.07 -12.36 -10.87
CA GLN A 161 -19.23 -11.35 -9.82
C GLN A 161 -19.58 -11.98 -8.46
N ASN A 162 -20.20 -13.17 -8.43
CA ASN A 162 -20.68 -13.81 -7.20
C ASN A 162 -19.83 -15.01 -6.77
N GLY A 163 -18.56 -15.03 -7.15
CA GLY A 163 -17.65 -16.14 -6.89
C GLY A 163 -17.31 -16.29 -5.41
N SER A 164 -16.92 -17.50 -5.01
CA SER A 164 -16.27 -17.72 -3.72
C SER A 164 -14.87 -17.11 -3.78
N PHE A 165 -14.59 -16.15 -2.90
CA PHE A 165 -13.24 -15.59 -2.77
C PHE A 165 -12.46 -16.42 -1.75
N ASP A 166 -11.46 -17.16 -2.23
CA ASP A 166 -10.56 -17.90 -1.36
C ASP A 166 -9.42 -16.99 -0.89
N PHE A 167 -9.49 -16.57 0.36
CA PHE A 167 -8.44 -15.79 1.01
C PHE A 167 -7.48 -16.70 1.78
N GLU A 168 -6.19 -16.57 1.48
CA GLU A 168 -5.14 -17.34 2.11
C GLU A 168 -4.59 -16.60 3.33
N LYS A 169 -4.34 -17.28 4.45
CA LYS A 169 -3.62 -16.64 5.56
C LYS A 169 -2.23 -16.21 5.11
N ALA A 170 -1.82 -15.00 5.53
CA ALA A 170 -0.46 -14.53 5.31
C ALA A 170 0.53 -15.53 5.90
N ALA A 171 1.59 -15.85 5.15
CA ALA A 171 2.68 -16.66 5.68
C ALA A 171 3.32 -15.93 6.86
N LEU A 172 3.56 -16.65 7.95
CA LEU A 172 4.31 -16.11 9.08
C LEU A 172 5.71 -15.70 8.60
N LYS A 173 6.18 -14.54 9.05
CA LYS A 173 7.58 -14.16 8.81
C LYS A 173 8.47 -15.22 9.46
N ALA A 174 9.46 -15.69 8.70
CA ALA A 174 10.47 -16.58 9.25
C ALA A 174 11.15 -15.90 10.44
N GLU A 175 11.39 -16.66 11.50
CA GLU A 175 12.14 -16.16 12.65
C GLU A 175 13.57 -15.81 12.24
N GLU A 176 14.11 -14.73 12.83
CA GLU A 176 15.51 -14.38 12.63
C GLU A 176 16.39 -15.50 13.20
N LYS A 177 17.39 -15.93 12.41
CA LYS A 177 18.47 -16.73 12.98
C LYS A 177 19.24 -15.89 14.00
N PRO A 178 19.81 -16.50 15.06
CA PRO A 178 20.71 -15.80 15.95
C PRO A 178 21.82 -15.07 15.18
N ASP A 179 22.18 -13.86 15.63
CA ASP A 179 23.24 -13.05 15.01
C ASP A 179 24.58 -13.82 14.93
N THR A 180 24.82 -14.75 15.87
CA THR A 180 25.99 -15.65 15.91
C THR A 180 26.04 -16.69 14.80
N GLU A 181 24.93 -16.93 14.09
CA GLU A 181 24.86 -17.86 12.95
C GLU A 181 25.04 -17.16 11.60
N ILE A 182 25.20 -15.83 11.60
CA ILE A 182 25.41 -15.04 10.39
C ILE A 182 26.91 -14.93 10.11
N ASP A 183 27.29 -15.07 8.83
CA ASP A 183 28.62 -14.67 8.35
C ASP A 183 28.72 -13.13 8.37
N VAL A 184 28.99 -12.56 9.55
CA VAL A 184 29.03 -11.11 9.78
C VAL A 184 30.13 -10.45 8.98
N GLU A 185 31.31 -11.07 8.90
CA GLU A 185 32.45 -10.52 8.13
C GLU A 185 32.12 -10.45 6.63
N GLY A 186 31.59 -11.55 6.07
CA GLY A 186 31.15 -11.58 4.68
C GLY A 186 30.00 -10.60 4.42
N PHE A 187 29.06 -10.49 5.35
CA PHE A 187 27.93 -9.55 5.27
C PHE A 187 28.39 -8.10 5.25
N GLN A 188 29.26 -7.70 6.19
CA GLN A 188 29.80 -6.34 6.27
C GLN A 188 30.65 -6.00 5.04
N LYS A 189 31.47 -6.94 4.55
CA LYS A 189 32.21 -6.74 3.30
C LYS A 189 31.28 -6.57 2.10
N ALA A 190 30.17 -7.31 2.03
CA ALA A 190 29.17 -7.12 0.99
C ALA A 190 28.50 -5.73 1.12
N TRP A 191 28.20 -5.30 2.34
CA TRP A 191 27.59 -4.00 2.62
C TRP A 191 28.46 -2.85 2.10
N THR A 192 29.74 -2.84 2.43
CA THR A 192 30.67 -1.77 2.00
C THR A 192 30.89 -1.74 0.49
N ASN A 193 30.54 -2.81 -0.22
CA ASN A 193 30.66 -2.92 -1.66
C ASN A 193 29.37 -2.58 -2.43
N LEU A 194 28.25 -2.32 -1.73
CA LEU A 194 27.01 -1.89 -2.37
C LEU A 194 27.25 -0.64 -3.23
N LYS A 195 26.73 -0.66 -4.45
CA LYS A 195 26.79 0.47 -5.39
C LYS A 195 25.48 1.20 -5.50
N ASP A 196 24.38 0.48 -5.24
CA ASP A 196 23.03 1.00 -5.30
C ASP A 196 22.22 0.55 -4.07
N THR A 197 21.30 1.40 -3.62
CA THR A 197 20.36 1.07 -2.54
C THR A 197 19.45 -0.11 -2.86
N HIS A 198 19.13 -0.35 -4.14
CA HIS A 198 18.30 -1.46 -4.61
C HIS A 198 19.01 -2.82 -4.42
N ASP A 199 20.35 -2.83 -4.40
CA ASP A 199 21.14 -4.06 -4.15
C ASP A 199 21.06 -4.54 -2.69
N PHE A 200 20.67 -3.65 -1.77
CA PHE A 200 20.57 -3.97 -0.34
C PHE A 200 19.62 -5.15 -0.07
N PHE A 201 18.51 -5.23 -0.82
CA PHE A 201 17.55 -6.31 -0.66
C PHE A 201 18.11 -7.66 -1.10
N MET A 202 18.88 -7.69 -2.20
CA MET A 202 19.54 -8.90 -2.67
C MET A 202 20.63 -9.35 -1.70
N MET A 203 21.37 -8.41 -1.11
CA MET A 203 22.35 -8.70 -0.08
C MET A 203 21.71 -9.31 1.18
N THR A 204 20.66 -8.69 1.73
CA THR A 204 19.98 -9.22 2.93
C THR A 204 19.42 -10.62 2.71
N ARG A 205 18.83 -10.89 1.53
CA ARG A 205 18.41 -12.24 1.12
C ARG A 205 19.57 -13.24 1.05
N LYS A 206 20.70 -12.85 0.45
CA LYS A 206 21.89 -13.71 0.32
C LYS A 206 22.41 -14.19 1.67
N PHE A 207 22.40 -13.32 2.68
CA PHE A 207 22.85 -13.64 4.03
C PHE A 207 21.72 -14.14 4.95
N GLY A 208 20.48 -14.21 4.47
CA GLY A 208 19.33 -14.68 5.24
C GLY A 208 18.98 -13.80 6.44
N VAL A 209 19.32 -12.51 6.38
CA VAL A 209 19.08 -11.56 7.48
C VAL A 209 17.84 -10.72 7.22
N SER A 210 17.10 -10.40 8.28
CA SER A 210 16.05 -9.39 8.20
C SER A 210 16.65 -7.98 8.02
N ARG A 211 15.81 -6.99 7.70
CA ARG A 211 16.28 -5.59 7.62
C ARG A 211 16.77 -5.05 8.97
N THR A 212 16.11 -5.40 10.07
CA THR A 212 16.52 -4.95 11.42
C THR A 212 17.78 -5.65 11.89
N GLN A 213 17.93 -6.95 11.59
CA GLN A 213 19.16 -7.70 11.85
C GLN A 213 20.32 -7.17 11.01
N ALA A 214 20.09 -6.87 9.74
CA ALA A 214 21.06 -6.21 8.87
C ALA A 214 21.57 -4.89 9.49
N LEU A 215 20.68 -4.06 10.04
CA LEU A 215 21.07 -2.81 10.71
C LEU A 215 21.86 -3.05 12.01
N ARG A 216 21.56 -4.11 12.78
CA ARG A 216 22.36 -4.48 13.96
C ARG A 216 23.77 -4.96 13.59
N LEU A 217 23.89 -5.69 12.48
CA LEU A 217 25.12 -6.29 11.99
C LEU A 217 25.90 -5.41 10.99
N ALA A 218 25.39 -4.20 10.71
CA ALA A 218 26.02 -3.27 9.79
C ALA A 218 27.47 -2.96 10.21
N PRO A 219 28.37 -2.62 9.26
CA PRO A 219 29.72 -2.22 9.62
C PRO A 219 29.70 -1.00 10.55
N GLU A 220 30.76 -0.83 11.36
CA GLU A 220 30.85 0.27 12.31
C GLU A 220 30.64 1.63 11.62
N GLY A 221 29.75 2.46 12.19
CA GLY A 221 29.42 3.78 11.65
C GLY A 221 28.37 3.81 10.53
N PHE A 222 27.93 2.66 9.98
CA PHE A 222 26.94 2.63 8.89
C PHE A 222 25.49 2.66 9.37
N ALA A 223 25.22 2.22 10.60
CA ALA A 223 23.89 2.27 11.20
C ALA A 223 23.99 2.68 12.67
N LYS A 224 23.02 3.50 13.10
CA LYS A 224 22.89 3.92 14.49
C LYS A 224 21.43 3.89 14.88
N LYS A 225 21.11 3.19 15.97
CA LYS A 225 19.77 3.21 16.55
C LYS A 225 19.50 4.60 17.14
N ILE A 226 18.35 5.17 16.79
CA ILE A 226 17.83 6.41 17.36
C ILE A 226 16.55 6.10 18.15
N GLU A 227 16.14 7.03 19.00
CA GLU A 227 14.83 6.96 19.66
C GLU A 227 13.70 7.12 18.64
N SER A 228 12.63 6.33 18.76
CA SER A 228 11.50 6.36 17.81
C SER A 228 10.83 7.73 17.74
N SER A 229 10.85 8.50 18.85
CA SER A 229 10.34 9.87 18.92
C SER A 229 11.00 10.81 17.92
N LYS A 230 12.26 10.54 17.50
CA LYS A 230 12.99 11.39 16.55
C LYS A 230 12.41 11.41 15.15
N VAL A 231 11.58 10.45 14.77
CA VAL A 231 10.87 10.48 13.47
C VAL A 231 9.98 11.72 13.36
N VAL A 232 9.30 12.08 14.45
CA VAL A 232 8.45 13.29 14.51
C VAL A 232 9.31 14.54 14.37
N ASN A 233 10.43 14.61 15.11
CA ASN A 233 11.36 15.73 14.99
C ASN A 233 11.89 15.91 13.56
N VAL A 234 12.19 14.83 12.83
CA VAL A 234 12.66 14.92 11.44
C VAL A 234 11.60 15.57 10.54
N LEU A 235 10.32 15.22 10.71
CA LEU A 235 9.23 15.79 9.91
C LEU A 235 8.94 17.25 10.28
N GLU A 236 8.97 17.58 11.58
CA GLU A 236 8.82 18.96 12.05
C GLU A 236 9.98 19.83 11.56
N ASP A 237 11.24 19.38 11.73
CA ASP A 237 12.42 20.09 11.26
C ASP A 237 12.41 20.28 9.74
N ALA A 238 12.01 19.26 8.97
CA ALA A 238 11.89 19.36 7.52
C ALA A 238 10.86 20.41 7.12
N SER A 239 9.75 20.48 7.87
CA SER A 239 8.70 21.47 7.67
C SER A 239 9.17 22.88 7.99
N GLU A 240 9.79 23.09 9.16
CA GLU A 240 10.28 24.39 9.61
C GLU A 240 11.40 24.94 8.73
N LYS A 241 12.27 24.07 8.22
CA LYS A 241 13.42 24.45 7.39
C LYS A 241 13.10 24.48 5.89
N GLU A 242 11.86 24.17 5.52
CA GLU A 242 11.44 23.99 4.12
C GLU A 242 12.39 23.05 3.34
N LEU A 243 12.89 22.00 4.02
CA LEU A 243 13.82 21.06 3.45
C LEU A 243 13.02 19.98 2.69
N PRO A 244 13.20 19.83 1.36
CA PRO A 244 12.58 18.73 0.64
C PRO A 244 13.16 17.39 1.11
N ILE A 245 12.28 16.44 1.39
CA ILE A 245 12.60 15.10 1.84
C ILE A 245 11.90 14.07 0.96
N MET A 246 12.27 12.79 1.13
CA MET A 246 11.53 11.69 0.56
C MET A 246 10.91 10.83 1.67
N ILE A 247 9.63 10.46 1.53
CA ILE A 247 8.92 9.62 2.48
C ILE A 247 8.46 8.35 1.75
N PHE A 248 8.97 7.21 2.20
CA PHE A 248 8.66 5.91 1.61
C PHE A 248 7.73 5.14 2.55
N VAL A 249 6.51 4.86 2.09
CA VAL A 249 5.55 4.02 2.80
C VAL A 249 5.14 2.88 1.90
N GLY A 250 5.21 1.65 2.41
CA GLY A 250 4.89 0.49 1.62
C GLY A 250 4.33 -0.66 2.43
N ASN A 251 3.83 -1.64 1.68
CA ASN A 251 3.48 -2.96 2.15
C ASN A 251 4.15 -4.00 1.24
N ARG A 252 3.73 -5.26 1.33
CA ARG A 252 4.35 -6.35 0.56
C ARG A 252 4.29 -6.14 -0.96
N GLY A 253 3.28 -5.45 -1.47
CA GLY A 253 2.95 -5.40 -2.90
C GLY A 253 3.22 -4.06 -3.56
N ILE A 254 3.52 -3.02 -2.79
CA ILE A 254 3.77 -1.68 -3.32
C ILE A 254 4.53 -0.80 -2.32
N ILE A 255 5.34 0.12 -2.82
CA ILE A 255 5.92 1.25 -2.10
C ILE A 255 5.47 2.53 -2.80
N GLN A 256 4.97 3.48 -2.03
CA GLN A 256 4.59 4.82 -2.46
C GLN A 256 5.54 5.83 -1.86
N ILE A 257 5.92 6.81 -2.68
CA ILE A 257 7.02 7.73 -2.40
C ILE A 257 6.49 9.16 -2.56
N HIS A 258 6.62 9.96 -1.50
CA HIS A 258 6.57 11.40 -1.60
C HIS A 258 7.98 11.93 -1.81
N THR A 259 8.15 12.91 -2.71
CA THR A 259 9.38 13.71 -2.84
C THR A 259 9.00 15.18 -2.81
N GLY A 260 9.55 15.91 -1.85
CA GLY A 260 9.35 17.35 -1.75
C GLY A 260 9.20 17.81 -0.31
N ASN A 261 8.72 19.04 -0.17
CA ASN A 261 8.50 19.65 1.13
C ASN A 261 7.33 18.98 1.85
N VAL A 262 7.42 18.94 3.18
CA VAL A 262 6.27 18.78 4.07
C VAL A 262 6.00 20.16 4.69
N LYS A 263 4.74 20.57 4.87
CA LYS A 263 4.42 21.94 5.31
C LYS A 263 3.57 22.02 6.57
N LYS A 264 2.53 21.19 6.67
CA LYS A 264 1.59 21.23 7.79
C LYS A 264 1.66 19.95 8.58
N THR A 265 2.49 19.94 9.61
CA THR A 265 2.57 18.83 10.57
C THR A 265 1.64 19.07 11.76
N LEU A 266 0.97 18.01 12.24
CA LEU A 266 0.25 18.06 13.51
C LEU A 266 -0.02 16.70 14.14
N TRP A 267 -0.14 16.70 15.46
CA TRP A 267 -0.72 15.60 16.21
C TRP A 267 -2.24 15.64 16.17
N HIS A 268 -2.86 14.49 15.92
CA HIS A 268 -4.28 14.27 16.10
C HIS A 268 -4.48 12.92 16.78
N GLN A 269 -4.94 12.93 18.03
CA GLN A 269 -5.00 11.75 18.89
C GLN A 269 -3.64 11.04 18.95
N GLN A 270 -3.57 9.76 18.55
CA GLN A 270 -2.35 8.96 18.54
C GLN A 270 -1.56 9.06 17.22
N TRP A 271 -2.04 9.84 16.25
CA TRP A 271 -1.43 9.98 14.92
C TRP A 271 -0.66 11.27 14.79
N PHE A 272 0.55 11.19 14.25
CA PHE A 272 1.27 12.34 13.71
C PHE A 272 1.03 12.41 12.21
N ASN A 273 0.64 13.59 11.72
CA ASN A 273 0.13 13.77 10.37
C ASN A 273 0.90 14.86 9.64
N VAL A 274 1.08 14.65 8.33
CA VAL A 274 1.35 15.71 7.35
C VAL A 274 0.03 15.97 6.62
N MET A 275 -0.52 17.16 6.75
CA MET A 275 -1.84 17.55 6.22
C MET A 275 -1.70 18.60 5.12
N ASP A 276 -0.86 18.29 4.14
CA ASP A 276 -0.64 19.11 2.97
C ASP A 276 -1.77 18.91 1.93
N PRO A 277 -1.93 19.81 0.95
CA PRO A 277 -3.05 19.74 0.00
C PRO A 277 -3.05 18.52 -0.94
N ASP A 278 -1.87 18.02 -1.30
CA ASP A 278 -1.64 16.96 -2.30
C ASP A 278 -0.73 15.85 -1.77
#